data_AF-A0A7H8RD16-F1
#
_entry.id   AF-A0A7H8RD16-F1
#
_cell.length_a   1.000
_cell.length_b   1.000
_cell.length_c   1.000
_cell.angle_alpha   90.00
_cell.angle_beta   90.00
_cell.angle_gamma   90.00
#
_symmetry.space_group_name_H-M   'P 1'
#
loop_
_entity.id
_entity.type
_entity.pdbx_description
1 polymer ?
#
loop_
_entity_poly.entity_id
_entity_poly.type
_entity_poly.pdbx_seq_one_letter_code
_entity_poly.pdbx_strand_id
1 'polypeptide(L)'
;MNIIDWQFTLIMPAFMQAQWPSFITPPDDYEIGMVKPELPPNFDAMDSNEKSYALTERNRALLSKCYEAALAKNHLSSYLALTRVDSDLRQLFTYCENTTRDGIVPLRDYLIHISEKWSEMGFNESYPYLMTDDDLSKHELELSRYKDWQTLKGYTQELLQSDTDGWISPQLDFQKVSERHNELYKLYMEREIEELSEEDAKNLWYYVDES
;
A
#
# COMPACT_ATOMS: atom_id res chain seq x y z
N MET A 1 16.02 16.11 35.86
CA MET A 1 16.68 14.98 35.19
C MET A 1 15.63 14.41 34.26
N ASN A 2 15.68 14.80 32.98
CA ASN A 2 14.67 14.39 32.01
C ASN A 2 15.07 13.00 31.52
N ILE A 3 14.32 11.99 31.94
CA ILE A 3 14.44 10.64 31.39
C ILE A 3 13.80 10.68 30.01
N ILE A 4 14.60 10.43 28.97
CA ILE A 4 14.08 10.13 27.64
C ILE A 4 13.61 8.67 27.72
N ASP A 5 12.32 8.46 27.46
CA ASP A 5 11.77 7.13 27.31
C ASP A 5 12.22 6.54 25.98
N TRP A 6 13.00 5.45 26.04
CA TRP A 6 13.49 4.72 24.87
C TRP A 6 12.66 3.46 24.58
N GLN A 7 11.63 3.19 25.39
CA GLN A 7 10.66 2.17 25.05
C GLN A 7 10.07 2.59 23.69
N PHE A 8 10.03 1.67 22.72
CA PHE A 8 9.65 1.91 21.32
C PHE A 8 10.69 2.52 20.36
N THR A 9 11.98 2.63 20.72
CA THR A 9 13.01 2.94 19.71
C THR A 9 13.41 1.68 18.93
N LEU A 10 13.14 1.68 17.62
CA LEU A 10 13.54 0.60 16.71
C LEU A 10 14.66 1.06 15.78
N ILE A 11 15.68 0.21 15.62
CA ILE A 11 16.70 0.38 14.58
C ILE A 11 16.24 -0.39 13.36
N MET A 12 15.78 0.33 12.33
CA MET A 12 15.24 -0.26 11.10
C MET A 12 16.24 -0.14 9.95
N PRO A 13 16.18 -1.05 8.95
CA PRO A 13 16.95 -0.90 7.73
C PRO A 13 16.73 0.46 7.07
N ALA A 14 17.80 1.05 6.52
CA ALA A 14 17.74 2.39 5.92
C ALA A 14 16.71 2.51 4.79
N PHE A 15 16.42 1.42 4.08
CA PHE A 15 15.42 1.42 3.02
C PHE A 15 14.00 1.65 3.54
N MET A 16 13.67 1.24 4.77
CA MET A 16 12.34 1.52 5.34
C MET A 16 12.16 3.02 5.64
N GLN A 17 13.25 3.72 5.91
CA GLN A 17 13.27 5.16 6.16
C GLN A 17 13.37 5.99 4.89
N ALA A 18 14.02 5.47 3.85
CA ALA A 18 14.14 6.14 2.56
C ALA A 18 12.87 5.93 1.73
N GLN A 19 12.06 6.98 1.59
CA GLN A 19 10.79 6.97 0.86
C GLN A 19 10.68 8.19 -0.07
N TRP A 20 9.76 8.09 -1.04
CA TRP A 20 9.30 9.25 -1.79
C TRP A 20 8.37 10.08 -0.89
N PRO A 21 8.63 11.38 -0.70
CA PRO A 21 7.66 12.25 -0.02
C PRO A 21 6.34 12.28 -0.79
N SER A 22 5.22 12.23 -0.07
CA SER A 22 3.87 12.06 -0.66
C SER A 22 3.50 13.09 -1.74
N PHE A 23 4.00 14.32 -1.63
CA PHE A 23 3.75 15.39 -2.59
C PHE A 23 4.63 15.34 -3.86
N ILE A 24 5.61 14.43 -3.90
CA ILE A 24 6.46 14.15 -5.08
C ILE A 24 6.53 12.64 -5.37
N THR A 25 5.49 11.91 -4.99
CA THR A 25 5.35 10.50 -5.33
C THR A 25 5.40 10.34 -6.85
N PRO A 26 6.32 9.51 -7.37
CA PRO A 26 6.44 9.29 -8.80
C PRO A 26 5.15 8.70 -9.39
N PRO A 27 4.90 8.89 -10.70
CA PRO A 27 3.87 8.15 -11.41
C PRO A 27 4.20 6.65 -11.51
N ASP A 28 3.20 5.85 -11.87
CA ASP A 28 3.31 4.38 -11.88
C ASP A 28 4.34 3.86 -12.90
N ASP A 29 4.51 4.57 -14.01
CA ASP A 29 5.47 4.24 -15.09
C ASP A 29 6.85 4.90 -14.90
N TYR A 30 7.15 5.38 -13.69
CA TYR A 30 8.41 6.05 -13.40
C TYR A 30 9.61 5.11 -13.49
N GLU A 31 10.51 5.40 -14.43
CA GLU A 31 11.78 4.71 -14.55
C GLU A 31 12.83 5.36 -13.65
N ILE A 32 13.51 4.58 -12.80
CA ILE A 32 14.63 5.06 -11.96
C ILE A 32 15.88 5.33 -12.83
N GLY A 33 16.65 6.36 -12.48
CA GLY A 33 17.93 6.69 -13.10
C GLY A 33 17.88 7.91 -14.02
N MET A 34 18.84 8.01 -14.94
CA MET A 34 19.02 9.17 -15.83
C MET A 34 18.08 9.12 -17.05
N VAL A 35 16.79 8.92 -16.81
CA VAL A 35 15.73 8.95 -17.84
C VAL A 35 15.03 10.30 -17.77
N LYS A 36 14.87 10.94 -18.93
CA LYS A 36 14.15 12.21 -19.04
C LYS A 36 12.66 11.93 -19.25
N PRO A 37 11.76 12.41 -18.39
CA PRO A 37 10.32 12.29 -18.62
C PRO A 37 9.88 13.06 -19.87
N GLU A 38 9.26 12.36 -20.79
CA GLU A 38 8.72 12.89 -22.04
C GLU A 38 7.19 12.84 -22.06
N LEU A 39 6.60 13.57 -23.00
CA LEU A 39 5.16 13.46 -23.23
C LEU A 39 4.87 12.19 -24.03
N PRO A 40 3.67 11.60 -23.88
CA PRO A 40 3.31 10.42 -24.65
C PRO A 40 3.32 10.73 -26.16
N PRO A 41 3.66 9.77 -27.03
CA PRO A 41 3.80 10.03 -28.48
C PRO A 41 2.53 10.55 -29.16
N ASN A 42 1.36 10.22 -28.63
CA ASN A 42 0.05 10.65 -29.15
C ASN A 42 -0.44 11.97 -28.53
N PHE A 43 0.40 12.70 -27.79
CA PHE A 43 0.01 13.93 -27.09
C PHE A 43 -0.70 14.94 -28.00
N ASP A 44 -0.24 15.15 -29.23
CA ASP A 44 -0.85 16.14 -30.13
C ASP A 44 -2.28 15.77 -30.55
N ALA A 45 -2.60 14.48 -30.58
CA ALA A 45 -3.91 13.94 -30.95
C ALA A 45 -4.90 13.87 -29.78
N MET A 46 -4.43 14.09 -28.55
CA MET A 46 -5.25 14.09 -27.33
C MET A 46 -6.16 15.32 -27.25
N ASP A 47 -7.27 15.18 -26.53
CA ASP A 47 -8.15 16.29 -26.18
C ASP A 47 -7.52 17.22 -25.12
N SER A 48 -8.20 18.32 -24.79
CA SER A 48 -7.66 19.31 -23.84
C SER A 48 -7.48 18.76 -22.42
N ASN A 49 -8.37 17.87 -21.97
CA ASN A 49 -8.31 17.30 -20.63
C ASN A 49 -7.19 16.26 -20.55
N GLU A 50 -7.10 15.38 -21.55
CA GLU A 50 -6.04 14.40 -21.70
C GLU A 50 -4.65 15.06 -21.78
N LYS A 51 -4.52 16.15 -22.56
CA LYS A 51 -3.28 16.95 -22.60
C LYS A 51 -2.91 17.53 -21.24
N SER A 52 -3.89 18.07 -20.51
CA SER A 52 -3.67 18.62 -19.18
C SER A 52 -3.22 17.54 -18.19
N TYR A 53 -3.80 16.34 -18.28
CA TYR A 53 -3.40 15.19 -17.48
C TYR A 53 -1.98 14.75 -17.81
N ALA A 54 -1.65 14.54 -19.08
CA ALA A 54 -0.31 14.14 -19.53
C ALA A 54 0.78 15.16 -19.14
N LEU A 55 0.47 16.46 -19.18
CA LEU A 55 1.37 17.51 -18.68
C LEU A 55 1.57 17.42 -17.17
N THR A 56 0.50 17.18 -16.41
CA THR A 56 0.56 17.01 -14.95
C THR A 56 1.45 15.83 -14.57
N GLU A 57 1.23 14.67 -15.22
CA GLU A 57 2.01 13.46 -14.99
C GLU A 57 3.49 13.64 -15.33
N ARG A 58 3.79 14.25 -16.48
CA ARG A 58 5.17 14.57 -16.85
C ARG A 58 5.83 15.52 -15.84
N ASN A 59 5.10 16.55 -15.38
CA ASN A 59 5.63 17.50 -14.39
C ASN A 59 5.89 16.82 -13.05
N ARG A 60 5.00 15.91 -12.63
CA ARG A 60 5.18 15.06 -11.44
C ARG A 60 6.44 14.21 -11.57
N ALA A 61 6.62 13.50 -12.68
CA ALA A 61 7.82 12.73 -12.97
C ALA A 61 9.10 13.59 -12.94
N LEU A 62 9.05 14.80 -13.50
CA LEU A 62 10.18 15.74 -13.47
C LEU A 62 10.56 16.15 -12.05
N LEU A 63 9.57 16.41 -11.18
CA LEU A 63 9.82 16.73 -9.77
C LEU A 63 10.45 15.54 -9.03
N SER A 64 9.94 14.33 -9.25
CA SER A 64 10.53 13.10 -8.69
C SER A 64 11.97 12.92 -9.19
N LYS A 65 12.27 13.22 -10.46
CA LYS A 65 13.64 13.20 -11.00
C LYS A 65 14.56 14.20 -10.33
N CYS A 66 14.10 15.42 -10.06
CA CYS A 66 14.88 16.41 -9.33
C CYS A 66 15.23 15.92 -7.92
N TYR A 67 14.27 15.29 -7.22
CA TYR A 67 14.51 14.70 -5.91
C TYR A 67 15.49 13.52 -5.97
N GLU A 68 15.32 12.61 -6.93
CA GLU A 68 16.23 11.49 -7.16
C GLU A 68 17.67 11.98 -7.40
N ALA A 69 17.84 12.96 -8.30
CA ALA A 69 19.15 13.53 -8.61
C ALA A 69 19.76 14.25 -7.40
N ALA A 70 18.94 14.94 -6.60
CA ALA A 70 19.39 15.57 -5.37
C ALA A 70 19.83 14.54 -4.32
N LEU A 71 19.11 13.41 -4.17
CA LEU A 71 19.53 12.31 -3.31
C LEU A 71 20.84 11.69 -3.79
N ALA A 72 20.96 11.37 -5.08
CA ALA A 72 22.18 10.79 -5.64
C ALA A 72 23.40 11.69 -5.43
N LYS A 73 23.22 13.02 -5.57
CA LYS A 73 24.29 14.01 -5.40
C LYS A 73 24.68 14.23 -3.94
N ASN A 74 23.70 14.35 -3.04
CA ASN A 74 23.93 14.84 -1.68
C ASN A 74 23.95 13.71 -0.62
N HIS A 75 23.32 12.56 -0.89
CA HIS A 75 23.21 11.46 0.06
C HIS A 75 23.06 10.09 -0.65
N LEU A 76 24.16 9.60 -1.22
CA LEU A 76 24.19 8.38 -2.04
C LEU A 76 23.61 7.14 -1.32
N SER A 77 23.81 7.01 -0.01
CA SER A 77 23.26 5.88 0.75
C SER A 77 21.73 5.88 0.78
N SER A 78 21.08 7.04 0.93
CA SER A 78 19.61 7.14 0.84
C SER A 78 19.13 6.91 -0.58
N TYR A 79 19.87 7.37 -1.59
CA TYR A 79 19.55 7.07 -2.98
C TYR A 79 19.55 5.56 -3.23
N LEU A 80 20.59 4.83 -2.81
CA LEU A 80 20.67 3.38 -2.97
C LEU A 80 19.58 2.68 -2.16
N ALA A 81 19.33 3.12 -0.93
CA ALA A 81 18.28 2.57 -0.07
C ALA A 81 16.88 2.78 -0.68
N LEU A 82 16.63 3.88 -1.39
CA LEU A 82 15.37 4.15 -2.08
C LEU A 82 15.22 3.33 -3.37
N THR A 83 16.30 3.17 -4.14
CA THR A 83 16.24 2.74 -5.56
C THR A 83 16.71 1.32 -5.86
N ARG A 84 17.51 0.70 -4.98
CA ARG A 84 18.16 -0.60 -5.24
C ARG A 84 17.54 -1.77 -4.50
N VAL A 85 16.67 -1.50 -3.53
CA VAL A 85 16.01 -2.55 -2.77
C VAL A 85 14.82 -3.07 -3.57
N ASP A 86 14.74 -4.38 -3.71
CA ASP A 86 13.64 -5.08 -4.34
C ASP A 86 12.29 -4.69 -3.71
N SER A 87 11.26 -4.52 -4.54
CA SER A 87 9.95 -4.09 -4.08
C SER A 87 9.32 -5.10 -3.14
N ASP A 88 9.47 -6.40 -3.39
CA ASP A 88 8.87 -7.44 -2.57
C ASP A 88 9.53 -7.48 -1.19
N LEU A 89 10.86 -7.28 -1.12
CA LEU A 89 11.57 -7.11 0.15
C LEU A 89 11.07 -5.88 0.91
N ARG A 90 10.91 -4.73 0.23
CA ARG A 90 10.39 -3.52 0.89
C ARG A 90 8.98 -3.74 1.44
N GLN A 91 8.11 -4.38 0.68
CA GLN A 91 6.74 -4.67 1.08
C GLN A 91 6.69 -5.69 2.22
N LEU A 92 7.51 -6.74 2.18
CA LEU A 92 7.64 -7.71 3.27
C LEU A 92 7.84 -7.01 4.62
N PHE A 93 8.83 -6.11 4.71
CA PHE A 93 9.11 -5.36 5.93
C PHE A 93 7.96 -4.42 6.32
N THR A 94 7.30 -3.81 5.34
CA THR A 94 6.14 -2.94 5.59
C THR A 94 4.98 -3.72 6.19
N TYR A 95 4.66 -4.90 5.67
CA TYR A 95 3.55 -5.72 6.18
C TYR A 95 3.90 -6.47 7.46
N CYS A 96 5.16 -6.83 7.69
CA CYS A 96 5.63 -7.41 8.95
C CYS A 96 5.23 -6.55 10.16
N GLU A 97 5.41 -5.23 10.05
CA GLU A 97 5.08 -4.28 11.13
C GLU A 97 3.58 -4.03 11.29
N ASN A 98 2.78 -4.33 10.26
CA ASN A 98 1.38 -3.96 10.20
C ASN A 98 0.42 -5.17 10.16
N THR A 99 0.88 -6.37 10.48
CA THR A 99 0.04 -7.59 10.49
C THR A 99 -1.19 -7.51 11.40
N THR A 100 -1.15 -6.69 12.44
CA THR A 100 -2.30 -6.44 13.32
C THR A 100 -3.40 -5.63 12.63
N ARG A 101 -3.04 -4.73 11.71
CA ARG A 101 -3.96 -3.87 10.96
C ARG A 101 -4.37 -4.49 9.62
N ASP A 102 -3.38 -5.01 8.89
CA ASP A 102 -3.54 -5.45 7.50
C ASP A 102 -3.73 -6.97 7.38
N GLY A 103 -3.69 -7.69 8.51
CA GLY A 103 -3.74 -9.14 8.56
C GLY A 103 -2.46 -9.81 8.07
N ILE A 104 -2.43 -11.14 8.15
CA ILE A 104 -1.24 -11.93 7.77
C ILE A 104 -1.16 -12.21 6.26
N VAL A 105 -2.29 -12.10 5.54
CA VAL A 105 -2.40 -12.51 4.13
C VAL A 105 -1.44 -11.76 3.22
N PRO A 106 -1.35 -10.41 3.26
CA PRO A 106 -0.37 -9.69 2.43
C PRO A 106 1.07 -10.09 2.75
N LEU A 107 1.40 -10.26 4.03
CA LEU A 107 2.73 -10.67 4.43
C LEU A 107 3.10 -12.03 3.83
N ARG A 108 2.16 -12.99 3.86
CA ARG A 108 2.37 -14.31 3.26
C ARG A 108 2.54 -14.23 1.74
N ASP A 109 1.79 -13.35 1.08
CA ASP A 109 1.89 -13.13 -0.37
C ASP A 109 3.30 -12.72 -0.79
N TYR A 110 3.89 -11.75 -0.08
CA TYR A 110 5.28 -11.34 -0.35
C TYR A 110 6.30 -12.41 0.02
N LEU A 111 6.06 -13.22 1.06
CA LEU A 111 6.91 -14.38 1.37
C LEU A 111 6.89 -15.43 0.25
N ILE A 112 5.74 -15.64 -0.41
CA ILE A 112 5.62 -16.52 -1.58
C ILE A 112 6.41 -15.93 -2.75
N HIS A 113 6.18 -14.67 -3.11
CA HIS A 113 6.91 -14.02 -4.22
C HIS A 113 8.43 -14.01 -4.01
N ILE A 114 8.89 -13.77 -2.78
CA ILE A 114 10.32 -13.83 -2.44
C ILE A 114 10.86 -15.25 -2.59
N SER A 115 10.08 -16.27 -2.20
CA SER A 115 10.49 -17.67 -2.34
C SER A 115 10.73 -18.07 -3.80
N GLU A 116 9.89 -17.56 -4.72
CA GLU A 116 9.98 -17.82 -6.15
C GLU A 116 11.22 -17.16 -6.78
N LYS A 117 11.58 -15.96 -6.29
CA LYS A 117 12.74 -15.17 -6.77
C LYS A 117 14.01 -15.40 -5.95
N TRP A 118 14.00 -16.34 -4.99
CA TRP A 118 15.06 -16.47 -3.97
C TRP A 118 16.46 -16.65 -4.57
N SER A 119 16.60 -17.49 -5.58
CA SER A 119 17.87 -17.73 -6.27
C SER A 119 18.32 -16.54 -7.12
N GLU A 120 17.38 -15.83 -7.74
CA GLU A 120 17.64 -14.62 -8.55
C GLU A 120 18.12 -13.45 -7.68
N MET A 121 17.68 -13.40 -6.42
CA MET A 121 18.16 -12.44 -5.42
C MET A 121 19.61 -12.72 -4.95
N GLY A 122 20.22 -13.83 -5.39
CA GLY A 122 21.62 -14.16 -5.12
C GLY A 122 21.85 -14.95 -3.83
N PHE A 123 20.79 -15.49 -3.22
CA PHE A 123 20.92 -16.40 -2.09
C PHE A 123 21.26 -17.81 -2.56
N ASN A 124 22.29 -18.41 -1.96
CA ASN A 124 22.77 -19.74 -2.34
C ASN A 124 22.15 -20.86 -1.50
N GLU A 125 21.63 -20.53 -0.32
CA GLU A 125 20.88 -21.43 0.54
C GLU A 125 19.47 -21.73 -0.01
N SER A 126 18.90 -22.86 0.40
CA SER A 126 17.48 -23.11 0.21
C SER A 126 16.65 -22.09 1.01
N TYR A 127 15.55 -21.62 0.41
CA TYR A 127 14.60 -20.77 1.11
C TYR A 127 14.10 -21.45 2.41
N PRO A 128 14.15 -20.77 3.57
CA PRO A 128 13.92 -21.41 4.87
C PRO A 128 12.46 -21.78 5.14
N TYR A 129 11.50 -21.21 4.41
CA TYR A 129 10.07 -21.43 4.63
C TYR A 129 9.46 -22.25 3.50
N LEU A 130 9.19 -23.53 3.78
CA LEU A 130 8.59 -24.45 2.81
C LEU A 130 7.06 -24.37 2.91
N MET A 131 6.40 -24.05 1.79
CA MET A 131 4.95 -24.11 1.65
C MET A 131 4.57 -25.32 0.81
N THR A 132 3.52 -26.02 1.21
CA THR A 132 2.97 -27.13 0.41
C THR A 132 2.02 -26.60 -0.66
N ASP A 133 1.71 -27.42 -1.67
CA ASP A 133 0.75 -27.05 -2.71
C ASP A 133 -0.66 -26.75 -2.13
N ASP A 134 -1.02 -27.41 -1.02
CA ASP A 134 -2.26 -27.15 -0.28
C ASP A 134 -2.22 -25.77 0.40
N ASP A 135 -1.09 -25.41 1.02
CA ASP A 135 -0.90 -24.07 1.62
C ASP A 135 -1.02 -22.96 0.56
N LEU A 136 -0.42 -23.17 -0.62
CA LEU A 136 -0.48 -22.22 -1.73
C LEU A 136 -1.91 -22.07 -2.27
N SER A 137 -2.61 -23.18 -2.47
CA SER A 137 -4.00 -23.18 -2.93
C SER A 137 -4.93 -22.49 -1.94
N LYS A 138 -4.73 -22.73 -0.64
CA LYS A 138 -5.46 -22.04 0.42
C LYS A 138 -5.15 -20.55 0.46
N HIS A 139 -3.87 -20.18 0.34
CA HIS A 139 -3.45 -18.78 0.31
C HIS A 139 -4.06 -18.03 -0.86
N GLU A 140 -4.15 -18.63 -2.05
CA GLU A 140 -4.76 -17.98 -3.21
C GLU A 140 -6.23 -17.60 -2.97
N LEU A 141 -7.00 -18.50 -2.31
CA LEU A 141 -8.37 -18.20 -1.91
C LEU A 141 -8.44 -17.08 -0.86
N GLU A 142 -7.57 -17.12 0.16
CA GLU A 142 -7.51 -16.09 1.20
C GLU A 142 -7.11 -14.72 0.61
N LEU A 143 -6.16 -14.69 -0.32
CA LEU A 143 -5.72 -13.50 -1.02
C LEU A 143 -6.83 -12.90 -1.90
N SER A 144 -7.60 -13.73 -2.60
CA SER A 144 -8.76 -13.26 -3.36
C SER A 144 -9.75 -12.54 -2.44
N ARG A 145 -10.12 -13.18 -1.33
CA ARG A 145 -11.04 -12.59 -0.34
C ARG A 145 -10.49 -11.30 0.26
N TYR A 146 -9.20 -11.27 0.55
CA TYR A 146 -8.53 -10.06 1.04
C TYR A 146 -8.58 -8.91 0.03
N LYS A 147 -8.39 -9.18 -1.27
CA LYS A 147 -8.49 -8.17 -2.33
C LYS A 147 -9.91 -7.63 -2.48
N ASP A 148 -10.91 -8.51 -2.40
CA ASP A 148 -12.33 -8.11 -2.39
C ASP A 148 -12.64 -7.23 -1.18
N TRP A 149 -12.14 -7.62 -0.01
CA TRP A 149 -12.27 -6.87 1.24
C TRP A 149 -11.63 -5.48 1.16
N GLN A 150 -10.40 -5.36 0.64
CA GLN A 150 -9.71 -4.09 0.40
C GLN A 150 -10.49 -3.20 -0.59
N THR A 151 -11.03 -3.78 -1.65
CA THR A 151 -11.82 -3.07 -2.65
C THR A 151 -13.08 -2.47 -2.02
N LEU A 152 -13.82 -3.27 -1.26
CA LEU A 152 -15.01 -2.80 -0.54
C LEU A 152 -14.64 -1.73 0.51
N LYS A 153 -13.49 -1.86 1.18
CA LYS A 153 -12.97 -0.84 2.12
C LYS A 153 -12.77 0.49 1.42
N GLY A 154 -12.06 0.48 0.29
CA GLY A 154 -11.76 1.68 -0.50
C GLY A 154 -13.02 2.39 -0.99
N TYR A 155 -13.98 1.65 -1.55
CA TYR A 155 -15.25 2.24 -1.95
C TYR A 155 -16.04 2.81 -0.76
N THR A 156 -16.05 2.11 0.37
CA THR A 156 -16.71 2.60 1.58
C THR A 156 -16.10 3.93 2.03
N GLN A 157 -14.77 4.02 2.08
CA GLN A 157 -14.05 5.25 2.43
C GLN A 157 -14.32 6.39 1.47
N GLU A 158 -14.32 6.13 0.16
CA GLU A 158 -14.64 7.14 -0.86
C GLU A 158 -16.08 7.66 -0.69
N LEU A 159 -17.05 6.77 -0.47
CA LEU A 159 -18.46 7.15 -0.29
C LEU A 159 -18.71 7.94 1.01
N LEU A 160 -17.93 7.66 2.05
CA LEU A 160 -18.01 8.34 3.35
C LEU A 160 -17.10 9.58 3.44
N GLN A 161 -16.18 9.75 2.48
CA GLN A 161 -15.08 10.73 2.55
C GLN A 161 -14.28 10.61 3.85
N SER A 162 -14.02 9.37 4.26
CA SER A 162 -13.22 9.03 5.44
C SER A 162 -11.82 8.58 5.07
N ASP A 163 -10.90 8.64 6.03
CA ASP A 163 -9.55 8.08 5.89
C ASP A 163 -9.48 6.60 6.34
N THR A 164 -8.24 6.10 6.45
CA THR A 164 -7.95 4.70 6.85
C THR A 164 -8.44 4.36 8.25
N ASP A 165 -8.55 5.36 9.12
CA ASP A 165 -8.88 5.22 10.54
C ASP A 165 -10.35 5.61 10.80
N GLY A 166 -11.10 5.94 9.73
CA GLY A 166 -12.50 6.34 9.82
C GLY A 166 -12.70 7.80 10.19
N TRP A 167 -11.63 8.60 10.20
CA TRP A 167 -11.74 10.04 10.45
C TRP A 167 -12.43 10.73 9.27
N ILE A 168 -13.29 11.69 9.59
CA ILE A 168 -13.97 12.53 8.60
C ILE A 168 -13.70 14.01 8.86
N SER A 169 -13.72 14.80 7.79
CA SER A 169 -13.54 16.24 7.89
C SER A 169 -14.61 16.88 8.78
N PRO A 170 -14.25 17.81 9.69
CA PRO A 170 -15.21 18.58 10.48
C PRO A 170 -16.19 19.42 9.66
N GLN A 171 -15.94 19.57 8.35
CA GLN A 171 -16.81 20.28 7.42
C GLN A 171 -17.99 19.42 6.94
N LEU A 172 -17.92 18.10 7.14
CA LEU A 172 -18.99 17.17 6.80
C LEU A 172 -20.02 17.07 7.92
N ASP A 173 -21.25 16.75 7.54
CA ASP A 173 -22.33 16.49 8.49
C ASP A 173 -22.18 15.07 9.05
N PHE A 174 -21.64 14.96 10.27
CA PHE A 174 -21.38 13.68 10.93
C PHE A 174 -22.62 12.78 10.99
N GLN A 175 -23.80 13.35 11.22
CA GLN A 175 -25.03 12.56 11.33
C GLN A 175 -25.36 11.89 9.99
N LYS A 176 -25.24 12.62 8.87
CA LYS A 176 -25.46 12.06 7.54
C LYS A 176 -24.44 11.00 7.16
N VAL A 177 -23.17 11.20 7.53
CA VAL A 177 -22.12 10.21 7.29
C VAL A 177 -22.38 8.94 8.10
N SER A 178 -22.79 9.08 9.36
CA SER A 178 -23.16 7.95 10.22
C SER A 178 -24.38 7.19 9.69
N GLU A 179 -25.42 7.90 9.23
CA GLU A 179 -26.59 7.27 8.59
C GLU A 179 -26.17 6.47 7.35
N ARG A 180 -25.32 7.04 6.48
CA ARG A 180 -24.82 6.35 5.29
C ARG A 180 -23.92 5.16 5.63
N HIS A 181 -23.07 5.28 6.64
CA HIS A 181 -22.27 4.16 7.14
C HIS A 181 -23.14 3.00 7.60
N ASN A 182 -24.21 3.28 8.37
CA ASN A 182 -25.15 2.26 8.83
C ASN A 182 -25.86 1.56 7.66
N GLU A 183 -26.23 2.30 6.61
CA GLU A 183 -26.80 1.71 5.38
C GLU A 183 -25.82 0.77 4.68
N LEU A 184 -24.56 1.20 4.50
CA LEU A 184 -23.51 0.38 3.87
C LEU A 184 -23.21 -0.86 4.71
N TYR A 185 -23.10 -0.72 6.03
CA TYR A 185 -22.87 -1.82 6.94
C TYR A 185 -24.01 -2.84 6.89
N LYS A 186 -25.27 -2.39 6.82
CA LYS A 186 -26.41 -3.29 6.69
C LYS A 186 -26.37 -4.09 5.38
N LEU A 187 -26.07 -3.44 4.26
CA LEU A 187 -25.92 -4.11 2.96
C LEU A 187 -24.78 -5.15 2.97
N TYR A 188 -23.68 -4.81 3.62
CA TYR A 188 -22.56 -5.73 3.83
C TYR A 188 -23.00 -6.96 4.63
N MET A 189 -23.63 -6.76 5.80
CA MET A 189 -24.09 -7.87 6.65
C MET A 189 -25.11 -8.77 5.94
N GLU A 190 -26.05 -8.18 5.18
CA GLU A 190 -27.04 -8.94 4.41
C GLU A 190 -26.38 -9.88 3.39
N ARG A 191 -25.26 -9.48 2.80
CA ARG A 191 -24.50 -10.27 1.83
C ARG A 191 -23.61 -11.31 2.52
N GLU A 192 -22.82 -10.91 3.51
CA GLU A 192 -21.77 -11.80 4.06
C GLU A 192 -22.32 -12.92 4.94
N ILE A 193 -23.48 -12.74 5.59
CA ILE A 193 -24.12 -13.79 6.40
C ILE A 193 -24.60 -14.97 5.53
N GLU A 194 -24.68 -14.82 4.19
CA GLU A 194 -24.96 -15.94 3.28
C GLU A 194 -23.84 -16.98 3.29
N GLU A 195 -22.59 -16.57 3.55
CA GLU A 195 -21.41 -17.43 3.52
C GLU A 195 -20.71 -17.58 4.88
N LEU A 196 -20.81 -16.58 5.76
CA LEU A 196 -20.11 -16.49 7.03
C LEU A 196 -21.09 -16.50 8.22
N SER A 197 -20.56 -16.80 9.41
CA SER A 197 -21.32 -16.56 10.63
C SER A 197 -21.51 -15.05 10.84
N GLU A 198 -22.59 -14.64 11.51
CA GLU A 198 -22.84 -13.23 11.81
C GLU A 198 -21.67 -12.60 12.59
N GLU A 199 -21.04 -13.35 13.49
CA GLU A 199 -19.90 -12.90 14.27
C GLU A 199 -18.65 -12.70 13.41
N ASP A 200 -18.36 -13.64 12.50
CA ASP A 200 -17.21 -13.52 11.60
C ASP A 200 -17.39 -12.35 10.63
N ALA A 201 -18.60 -12.15 10.10
CA ALA A 201 -18.92 -11.00 9.26
C ALA A 201 -18.72 -9.68 10.03
N LYS A 202 -19.15 -9.59 11.30
CA LYS A 202 -18.90 -8.40 12.13
C LYS A 202 -17.41 -8.11 12.30
N ASN A 203 -16.62 -9.14 12.60
CA ASN A 203 -15.19 -9.01 12.83
C ASN A 203 -14.41 -8.64 11.55
N LEU A 204 -14.97 -8.90 10.38
CA LEU A 204 -14.40 -8.50 9.10
C LEU A 204 -14.85 -7.09 8.68
N TRP A 205 -15.72 -6.40 9.42
CA TRP A 205 -16.06 -5.02 9.10
C TRP A 205 -14.93 -4.05 9.48
N TYR A 206 -14.75 -2.98 8.72
CA TYR A 206 -13.61 -2.06 8.82
C TYR A 206 -13.59 -1.21 10.09
N TYR A 207 -14.77 -0.86 10.58
CA TYR A 207 -14.98 0.03 11.71
C TYR A 207 -15.58 -0.80 12.85
N VAL A 208 -14.72 -1.54 13.53
CA VAL A 208 -15.11 -2.30 14.71
C VAL A 208 -15.08 -1.33 15.89
N ASP A 209 -16.20 -1.21 16.61
CA ASP A 209 -16.21 -0.51 17.88
C ASP A 209 -15.36 -1.33 18.86
N GLU A 210 -14.15 -0.84 19.17
CA GLU A 210 -13.43 -1.31 20.35
C GLU A 210 -14.15 -0.76 21.59
N SER A 211 -15.16 -1.49 22.05
CA SER A 211 -15.87 -1.24 23.32
C SER A 211 -15.19 -1.89 24.51
#